data_AF-A0A1J0KT66-F1
#
_entry.id   AF-A0A1J0KT66-F1
#
_cell.length_a   1.000
_cell.length_b   1.000
_cell.length_c   1.000
_cell.angle_alpha   90.00
_cell.angle_beta   90.00
_cell.angle_gamma   90.00
#
_symmetry.space_group_name_H-M   'P 1'
#
loop_
_entity.id
_entity.type
_entity.pdbx_description
1 polymer ?
#
loop_
_entity_poly.entity_id
_entity_poly.type
_entity_poly.pdbx_seq_one_letter_code
_entity_poly.pdbx_strand_id
1 'polypeptide(L)'
;MAIETTECPSNNKGGNSPLGNIPFLGIWGDHIYERGEEGNHPARLKSCKEMVKAIKKEGKVPAELIYLPEDLEMYGNSHIMMQDSNNEEIANIISSWLKNNIK
;
A
#
# COMPACT_ATOMS: atom_id res chain seq x y z
N MET A 1 -8.49 11.06 11.70
CA MET A 1 -9.00 9.73 11.31
C MET A 1 -8.05 9.19 10.25
N ALA A 2 -7.30 8.14 10.54
CA ALA A 2 -6.47 7.46 9.55
C ALA A 2 -7.33 6.39 8.86
N ILE A 3 -7.31 6.35 7.54
CA ILE A 3 -7.91 5.25 6.77
C ILE A 3 -6.78 4.25 6.56
N GLU A 4 -6.76 3.19 7.37
CA GLU A 4 -5.80 2.09 7.25
C GLU A 4 -6.55 0.77 7.20
N THR A 5 -6.10 -0.14 6.34
CA THR A 5 -6.54 -1.52 6.33
C THR A 5 -5.88 -2.28 7.49
N THR A 6 -6.66 -2.82 8.42
CA THR A 6 -6.15 -3.69 9.50
C THR A 6 -5.43 -4.94 8.97
N GLU A 7 -5.82 -5.37 7.77
CA GLU A 7 -5.20 -6.43 6.99
C GLU A 7 -5.48 -6.22 5.49
N CYS A 8 -4.58 -6.67 4.63
CA CYS A 8 -4.86 -6.76 3.19
C CYS A 8 -5.45 -8.15 2.88
N PRO A 9 -6.70 -8.24 2.40
CA PRO A 9 -7.36 -9.51 2.15
C PRO A 9 -6.58 -10.34 1.12
N SER A 10 -6.06 -11.48 1.56
CA SER A 10 -5.33 -12.43 0.71
C SER A 10 -6.21 -13.56 0.16
N ASN A 11 -7.43 -13.70 0.69
CA ASN A 11 -8.27 -14.87 0.42
C ASN A 11 -9.36 -14.59 -0.62
N ASN A 12 -9.03 -14.81 -1.90
CA ASN A 12 -10.02 -14.82 -2.99
C ASN A 12 -10.76 -16.16 -3.02
N LYS A 13 -11.74 -16.35 -2.12
CA LYS A 13 -12.72 -17.44 -2.26
C LYS A 13 -13.56 -17.21 -3.52
N GLY A 14 -13.07 -17.63 -4.68
CA GLY A 14 -13.79 -17.55 -5.97
C GLY A 14 -12.99 -17.06 -7.19
N GLY A 15 -11.69 -16.77 -7.06
CA GLY A 15 -10.85 -16.40 -8.21
C GLY A 15 -11.04 -14.98 -8.76
N ASN A 16 -11.80 -14.14 -8.06
CA ASN A 16 -11.95 -12.70 -8.35
C ASN A 16 -11.19 -11.86 -7.32
N SER A 17 -10.79 -10.66 -7.73
CA SER A 17 -10.01 -9.70 -6.94
C SER A 17 -10.76 -9.42 -5.65
N PRO A 18 -10.06 -9.34 -4.49
CA PRO A 18 -10.72 -9.10 -3.22
C PRO A 18 -11.39 -7.72 -3.17
N LEU A 19 -11.04 -6.82 -4.10
CA LEU A 19 -11.58 -5.48 -4.24
C LEU A 19 -12.48 -5.32 -5.49
N GLY A 20 -12.71 -6.39 -6.26
CA GLY A 20 -13.50 -6.34 -7.50
C GLY A 20 -12.96 -5.30 -8.48
N ASN A 21 -13.79 -4.31 -8.83
CA ASN A 21 -13.46 -3.20 -9.74
C ASN A 21 -13.13 -1.90 -9.00
N ILE A 22 -12.54 -1.97 -7.80
CA ILE A 22 -12.12 -0.79 -7.05
C ILE A 22 -10.59 -0.64 -7.20
N PRO A 23 -10.09 0.49 -7.74
CA PRO A 23 -8.67 0.82 -7.75
C PRO A 23 -8.05 0.82 -6.35
N PHE A 24 -6.79 0.39 -6.24
CA PHE A 24 -6.09 0.30 -4.95
C PHE A 24 -4.71 0.96 -4.97
N LEU A 25 -4.43 1.78 -3.96
CA LEU A 25 -3.10 2.29 -3.68
C LEU A 25 -2.78 2.04 -2.20
N GLY A 26 -1.72 1.27 -1.94
CA GLY A 26 -1.14 1.13 -0.60
C GLY A 26 0.18 1.89 -0.52
N ILE A 27 0.41 2.61 0.58
CA ILE A 27 1.70 3.27 0.86
C ILE A 27 2.18 2.84 2.23
N TRP A 28 3.42 2.39 2.32
CA TRP A 28 4.07 1.90 3.53
C TRP A 28 5.27 2.76 3.90
N GLY A 29 5.28 3.21 5.16
CA GLY A 29 6.39 3.95 5.77
C GLY A 29 7.60 3.08 6.07
N ASP A 30 8.58 3.65 6.74
CA ASP A 30 9.86 3.02 7.08
C ASP A 30 9.76 2.23 8.41
N HIS A 31 10.87 1.63 8.85
CA HIS A 31 11.03 0.99 10.17
C HIS A 31 10.12 -0.23 10.42
N ILE A 32 9.54 -0.81 9.37
CA ILE A 32 8.62 -1.95 9.50
C ILE A 32 9.32 -3.22 10.00
N TYR A 33 10.63 -3.34 9.82
CA TYR A 33 11.43 -4.50 10.23
C TYR A 33 12.10 -4.35 11.60
N GLU A 34 11.82 -3.28 12.35
CA GLU A 34 12.47 -3.03 13.66
C GLU A 34 12.24 -4.16 14.68
N ARG A 35 11.13 -4.88 14.57
CA ARG A 35 10.80 -6.03 15.42
C ARG A 35 11.17 -7.38 14.81
N GLY A 36 12.00 -7.38 13.77
CA GLY A 36 12.42 -8.56 13.01
C GLY A 36 11.51 -8.90 11.83
N GLU A 37 11.99 -9.78 10.95
CA GLU A 37 11.28 -10.20 9.72
C GLU A 37 9.98 -10.98 9.99
N GLU A 38 9.87 -11.62 11.15
CA GLU A 38 8.67 -12.34 11.59
C GLU A 38 7.65 -11.42 12.31
N GLY A 39 7.90 -10.11 12.32
CA GLY A 39 6.99 -9.14 12.93
C GLY A 39 5.65 -9.00 12.20
N ASN A 40 4.69 -8.37 12.87
CA ASN A 40 3.37 -8.11 12.30
C ASN A 40 3.41 -7.18 11.08
N HIS A 41 4.25 -6.14 11.07
CA HIS A 41 4.32 -5.18 9.96
C HIS A 41 4.90 -5.80 8.68
N PRO A 42 6.01 -6.56 8.71
CA PRO A 42 6.50 -7.27 7.53
C PRO A 42 5.50 -8.29 6.98
N ALA A 43 4.84 -9.06 7.86
CA ALA A 43 3.82 -10.02 7.45
C ALA A 43 2.64 -9.33 6.74
N ARG A 44 2.19 -8.17 7.25
CA ARG A 44 1.15 -7.36 6.61
C ARG A 44 1.60 -6.77 5.27
N LEU A 45 2.81 -6.21 5.18
CA LEU A 45 3.37 -5.73 3.92
C LEU A 45 3.38 -6.84 2.87
N LYS A 46 3.83 -8.04 3.24
CA LYS A 46 3.84 -9.22 2.35
C LYS A 46 2.43 -9.56 1.86
N SER A 47 1.44 -9.64 2.76
CA SER A 47 0.04 -9.89 2.38
C SER A 47 -0.50 -8.83 1.42
N CYS A 48 -0.15 -7.55 1.63
CA CYS A 48 -0.55 -6.47 0.74
C CYS A 48 0.15 -6.56 -0.64
N LYS A 49 1.44 -6.93 -0.70
CA LYS A 49 2.15 -7.21 -1.96
C LYS A 49 1.47 -8.35 -2.73
N GLU A 50 1.04 -9.42 -2.05
CA GLU A 50 0.32 -10.54 -2.65
C GLU A 50 -1.07 -10.14 -3.17
N MET A 51 -1.82 -9.35 -2.41
CA MET A 51 -3.11 -8.80 -2.83
C MET A 51 -2.97 -7.95 -4.10
N VAL A 52 -2.04 -7.00 -4.12
CA VAL A 52 -1.80 -6.15 -5.31
C VAL A 52 -1.40 -6.99 -6.52
N LYS A 53 -0.58 -8.02 -6.33
CA LYS A 53 -0.24 -8.96 -7.40
C LYS A 53 -1.48 -9.69 -7.95
N ALA A 54 -2.40 -10.11 -7.09
CA ALA A 54 -3.65 -10.73 -7.50
C ALA A 54 -4.55 -9.76 -8.30
N ILE A 55 -4.70 -8.52 -7.83
CA ILE A 55 -5.49 -7.49 -8.53
C ILE A 55 -4.87 -7.17 -9.89
N LYS A 56 -3.55 -6.95 -9.95
CA LYS A 56 -2.82 -6.69 -11.20
C LYS A 56 -2.97 -7.84 -12.21
N LYS A 57 -3.04 -9.09 -11.74
CA LYS A 57 -3.23 -10.28 -12.60
C LYS A 57 -4.59 -10.26 -13.33
N GLU A 58 -5.63 -9.68 -12.72
CA GLU A 58 -6.93 -9.53 -13.37
C GLU A 58 -6.97 -8.38 -14.37
N GLY A 59 -6.16 -7.34 -14.17
CA GLY A 59 -5.99 -6.22 -15.11
C GLY A 59 -7.24 -5.33 -15.29
N LYS A 60 -8.25 -5.46 -14.43
CA LYS A 60 -9.51 -4.70 -14.54
C LYS A 60 -9.41 -3.28 -14.00
N VAL A 61 -8.59 -3.08 -12.97
CA VAL A 61 -8.41 -1.79 -12.29
C VAL A 61 -6.95 -1.58 -11.90
N PRO A 62 -6.50 -0.32 -11.78
CA PRO A 62 -5.16 -0.02 -11.31
C PRO A 62 -5.00 -0.42 -9.85
N ALA A 63 -3.89 -1.08 -9.54
CA ALA A 63 -3.52 -1.45 -8.19
C ALA A 63 -2.02 -1.25 -8.01
N GLU A 64 -1.62 -0.64 -6.90
CA GLU A 64 -0.22 -0.36 -6.60
C GLU A 64 0.04 -0.44 -5.10
N LEU A 65 1.26 -0.83 -4.75
CA LEU A 65 1.76 -0.75 -3.39
C LEU A 65 3.17 -0.18 -3.43
N ILE A 66 3.36 0.93 -2.72
CA ILE A 66 4.61 1.66 -2.61
C ILE A 66 5.14 1.45 -1.20
N TYR A 67 6.37 0.94 -1.08
CA TYR A 67 7.14 0.94 0.16
C TYR A 67 8.20 2.03 0.06
N LEU A 68 7.99 3.12 0.80
CA LEU A 68 8.72 4.39 0.65
C LEU A 68 10.26 4.24 0.62
N PRO A 69 10.89 3.43 1.49
CA PRO A 69 12.34 3.25 1.47
C PRO A 69 12.87 2.47 0.25
N GLU A 70 12.13 1.47 -0.23
CA GLU A 70 12.56 0.63 -1.37
C GLU A 70 12.24 1.29 -2.72
N ASP A 71 11.04 1.86 -2.86
CA ASP A 71 10.53 2.30 -4.16
C ASP A 71 10.85 3.76 -4.47
N LEU A 72 11.02 4.61 -3.44
CA LEU A 72 11.19 6.07 -3.60
C LEU A 72 12.38 6.65 -2.82
N GLU A 73 13.19 5.81 -2.16
CA GLU A 73 14.32 6.24 -1.31
C GLU A 73 13.92 7.28 -0.25
N MET A 74 12.67 7.20 0.24
CA MET A 74 12.11 8.05 1.29
C MET A 74 12.17 7.32 2.64
N TYR A 75 12.96 7.86 3.57
CA TYR A 75 13.27 7.23 4.86
C TYR A 75 12.66 7.98 6.04
N GLY A 76 12.47 7.28 7.16
CA GLY A 76 12.01 7.86 8.43
C GLY A 76 10.50 8.13 8.52
N ASN A 77 9.73 7.80 7.49
CA ASN A 77 8.28 7.93 7.53
C ASN A 77 7.66 6.99 8.56
N SER A 78 6.81 7.54 9.42
CA SER A 78 6.09 6.80 10.45
C SER A 78 4.84 6.13 9.90
N HIS A 79 4.17 5.37 10.78
CA HIS A 79 2.85 4.82 10.48
C HIS A 79 1.79 5.91 10.21
N ILE A 80 1.95 7.10 10.82
CA ILE A 80 1.04 8.24 10.70
C ILE A 80 1.64 9.23 9.68
N MET A 81 2.04 8.73 8.50
CA MET A 81 2.78 9.49 7.48
C MET A 81 2.09 10.76 6.97
N MET A 82 0.78 10.89 7.16
CA MET A 82 0.02 12.10 6.85
C MET A 82 0.30 13.26 7.83
N GLN A 83 0.96 12.99 8.95
CA GLN A 83 1.38 13.97 9.95
C GLN A 83 2.90 14.11 10.05
N ASP A 84 3.66 13.32 9.30
CA ASP A 84 5.12 13.45 9.26
C ASP A 84 5.54 14.80 8.64
N SER A 85 6.78 15.21 8.87
CA SER A 85 7.31 16.49 8.36
C SER A 85 7.36 16.58 6.83
N ASN A 86 7.32 15.44 6.13
CA ASN A 86 7.25 15.35 4.66
C ASN A 86 5.84 14.98 4.15
N ASN A 87 4.79 15.19 4.95
CA ASN A 87 3.42 14.83 4.56
C ASN A 87 2.94 15.48 3.25
N GLU A 88 3.43 16.67 2.89
CA GLU A 88 3.14 17.32 1.60
C GLU A 88 3.66 16.50 0.42
N GLU A 89 4.82 15.86 0.54
CA GLU A 89 5.39 14.98 -0.48
C GLU A 89 4.56 13.71 -0.63
N ILE A 90 4.15 13.10 0.50
CA ILE A 90 3.23 11.95 0.51
C ILE A 90 1.89 12.32 -0.17
N ALA A 91 1.34 13.50 0.13
CA ALA A 91 0.12 13.98 -0.50
C ALA A 91 0.28 14.17 -2.02
N ASN A 92 1.44 14.62 -2.49
CA ASN A 92 1.74 14.76 -3.92
C ASN A 92 1.85 13.41 -4.64
N ILE A 93 2.42 12.39 -3.99
CA ILE A 93 2.48 11.02 -4.53
C ILE A 93 1.05 10.49 -4.71
N ILE A 94 0.22 10.57 -3.66
CA ILE A 94 -1.18 10.12 -3.70
C ILE A 94 -1.96 10.88 -4.78
N SER A 95 -1.83 12.21 -4.81
CA SER A 95 -2.54 13.05 -5.78
C SER A 95 -2.15 12.75 -7.23
N SER A 96 -0.87 12.48 -7.47
CA SER A 96 -0.37 12.13 -8.81
C SER A 96 -0.89 10.76 -9.24
N TRP A 97 -0.89 9.79 -8.34
CA TRP A 97 -1.45 8.48 -8.61
C TRP A 97 -2.94 8.56 -8.96
N LEU A 98 -3.72 9.31 -8.17
CA LEU A 98 -5.15 9.50 -8.43
C LEU A 98 -5.40 10.13 -9.80
N LYS A 99 -4.69 11.21 -10.16
CA LYS A 99 -4.82 11.88 -11.46
C LYS A 99 -4.51 10.96 -12.65
N ASN A 100 -3.55 10.05 -12.49
CA ASN A 100 -3.10 9.18 -13.57
C ASN A 100 -3.97 7.92 -13.72
N ASN A 101 -4.59 7.47 -12.63
CA ASN A 101 -5.25 6.16 -12.58
C ASN A 101 -6.77 6.24 -12.47
N ILE A 102 -7.33 7.37 -12.06
CA ILE A 102 -8.77 7.56 -11.85
C ILE A 102 -9.28 8.59 -12.85
N LYS A 103 -10.28 8.22 -13.65
CA LYS A 103 -10.94 9.06 -14.65
C LYS A 103 -12.38 9.33 -14.26
#